data_AF-A0A958JWY4-F1
#
_entry.id   AF-A0A958JWY4-F1
#
_cell.length_a   1.000
_cell.length_b   1.000
_cell.length_c   1.000
_cell.angle_alpha   90.00
_cell.angle_beta   90.00
_cell.angle_gamma   90.00
#
_symmetry.space_group_name_H-M   'P 1'
#
loop_
_entity.id
_entity.type
_entity.pdbx_description
1 polymer ?
#
loop_
_entity_poly.entity_id
_entity_poly.type
_entity_poly.pdbx_seq_one_letter_code
_entity_poly.pdbx_strand_id
1 'polypeptide(L)' 'MNRVQKRFEEEGVAKLKERFQYSTVMQVPRLKKIVLNCGVGEGVQNGKALDYATYALERISGQKPIVTKAKKSIATFKLR' A
#
# COMPACT_ATOMS: atom_id res chain seq x y z
N MET A 1 -14.36 -15.39 7.06
CA MET A 1 -14.55 -14.43 5.95
C MET A 1 -14.63 -13.02 6.52
N ASN A 2 -13.72 -12.12 6.10
CA ASN A 2 -13.57 -10.80 6.71
C ASN A 2 -14.75 -9.87 6.37
N ARG A 3 -15.10 -8.95 7.29
CA ARG A 3 -16.22 -8.00 7.15
C ARG A 3 -16.21 -7.24 5.81
N VAL A 4 -15.04 -6.78 5.40
CA VAL A 4 -14.85 -6.03 4.15
C VAL A 4 -15.12 -6.91 2.92
N GLN A 5 -14.66 -8.17 2.96
CA GLN A 5 -14.87 -9.12 1.87
C GLN A 5 -16.35 -9.45 1.71
N LYS A 6 -17.05 -9.77 2.81
CA LYS A 6 -18.50 -10.04 2.78
C LYS A 6 -19.28 -8.88 2.18
N ARG A 7 -19.03 -7.66 2.66
CA ARG A 7 -19.70 -6.45 2.15
C ARG A 7 -19.43 -6.22 0.66
N PHE A 8 -18.21 -6.50 0.19
CA PHE A 8 -17.88 -6.39 -1.22
C PHE A 8 -18.64 -7.40 -2.09
N GLU A 9 -18.71 -8.66 -1.65
CA GLU A 9 -19.39 -9.73 -2.38
C GLU A 9 -20.91 -9.57 -2.39
N GLU A 10 -21.51 -9.21 -1.25
CA GLU A 10 -22.97 -9.08 -1.09
C GLU A 10 -23.52 -7.79 -1.70
N GLU A 11 -22.92 -6.64 -1.41
CA GLU A 11 -23.44 -5.34 -1.86
C GLU A 11 -22.65 -4.75 -3.03
N GLY A 12 -21.31 -4.86 -2.97
CA GLY A 12 -20.42 -4.18 -3.90
C GLY A 12 -20.56 -4.70 -5.33
N VAL A 13 -20.56 -6.03 -5.50
CA VAL A 13 -20.66 -6.68 -6.82
C VAL A 13 -21.98 -6.34 -7.51
N ALA A 14 -23.11 -6.40 -6.80
CA ALA A 14 -24.43 -6.09 -7.34
C ALA A 14 -24.52 -4.62 -7.81
N LYS A 15 -24.14 -3.67 -6.94
CA LYS A 15 -24.16 -2.23 -7.24
C LYS A 15 -23.25 -1.86 -8.40
N LEU A 16 -22.07 -2.47 -8.49
CA LEU A 16 -21.12 -2.22 -9.59
C LEU A 16 -21.61 -2.82 -10.91
N LYS A 17 -22.23 -4.01 -10.89
CA LYS A 17 -22.79 -4.63 -12.08
C LYS A 17 -23.95 -3.82 -12.65
N GLU A 18 -24.84 -3.32 -11.80
CA GLU A 18 -25.98 -2.49 -12.21
C GLU A 18 -25.51 -1.14 -12.78
N ARG A 19 -24.59 -0.46 -12.07
CA ARG A 19 -24.10 0.87 -12.48
C ARG A 19 -23.31 0.88 -13.78
N PHE A 20 -22.48 -0.14 -14.00
CA PHE A 20 -21.57 -0.20 -15.15
C PHE A 20 -21.99 -1.23 -16.21
N GLN A 21 -23.14 -1.89 -16.01
CA GLN A 21 -23.76 -2.84 -16.94
C GLN A 21 -22.79 -3.92 -17.46
N TYR A 22 -21.96 -4.47 -16.56
CA TYR A 22 -21.02 -5.53 -16.92
C TYR A 22 -21.76 -6.79 -17.40
N SER A 23 -21.32 -7.38 -18.51
CA SER A 23 -21.94 -8.57 -19.10
C SER A 23 -21.69 -9.83 -18.27
N THR A 24 -20.57 -9.87 -17.54
CA THR A 24 -20.17 -11.02 -16.71
C THR A 24 -19.74 -10.58 -15.31
N VAL A 25 -20.07 -11.37 -14.29
CA VAL A 25 -19.72 -11.10 -12.88
C VAL A 25 -18.19 -11.01 -12.68
N MET A 26 -17.42 -11.72 -13.49
CA MET A 26 -15.96 -11.72 -13.47
C MET A 26 -15.32 -10.41 -13.94
N GLN A 27 -16.07 -9.53 -14.63
CA GLN A 27 -15.58 -8.23 -15.07
C GLN A 27 -15.59 -7.18 -13.95
N VAL A 28 -16.28 -7.45 -12.84
CA VAL A 28 -16.35 -6.51 -11.72
C VAL A 28 -14.94 -6.28 -11.14
N PRO A 29 -14.47 -5.04 -11.05
CA PRO A 29 -13.12 -4.73 -10.59
C PRO A 29 -12.93 -5.18 -9.14
N ARG A 30 -11.77 -5.79 -8.84
CA ARG A 30 -11.41 -6.28 -7.52
C ARG A 30 -10.13 -5.62 -7.02
N LEU A 31 -10.00 -5.51 -5.71
CA LEU A 31 -8.80 -5.00 -5.07
C LEU A 31 -7.69 -6.06 -5.13
N LYS A 32 -6.60 -5.76 -5.85
CA LYS A 32 -5.48 -6.71 -6.06
C LYS A 32 -4.43 -6.64 -4.93
N LYS A 33 -3.99 -5.43 -4.57
CA LYS A 33 -3.04 -5.20 -3.48
C LYS A 33 -3.10 -3.75 -3.01
N ILE A 34 -2.70 -3.52 -1.76
CA ILE A 34 -2.44 -2.19 -1.19
C ILE A 34 -0.94 -2.12 -0.93
N VAL A 35 -0.27 -1.07 -1.43
CA VAL A 35 1.15 -0.83 -1.19
C VAL A 35 1.27 0.39 -0.30
N LEU A 36 1.87 0.22 0.87
CA LEU A 36 2.17 1.32 1.80
C LEU A 36 3.60 1.79 1.54
N ASN A 37 3.77 3.10 1.38
CA ASN A 37 5.07 3.73 1.20
C ASN A 37 5.23 4.87 2.20
N CYS A 38 6.39 4.94 2.85
CA CYS A 38 6.74 6.01 3.76
C CYS A 38 8.09 6.60 3.33
N GLY A 39 8.10 7.88 2.99
CA GLY A 39 9.32 8.62 2.72
C GLY A 39 9.88 9.21 4.01
N VAL A 40 11.08 8.79 4.40
CA VAL A 40 11.79 9.33 5.57
C VAL A 40 12.97 10.16 5.08
N GLY A 41 12.74 11.47 4.82
CA GLY A 41 13.76 12.37 4.28
C GLY A 41 14.98 12.54 5.20
N GLU A 42 14.78 12.46 6.50
CA GLU A 42 15.84 12.52 7.51
C GLU A 42 16.65 11.22 7.64
N GLY A 43 16.16 10.13 7.04
CA GLY A 43 16.82 8.82 7.09
C GLY A 43 18.19 8.78 6.43
N VAL A 44 18.50 9.76 5.57
CA VAL A 44 19.83 9.94 4.96
C VAL A 44 20.88 10.36 6.00
N GLN A 45 20.46 11.13 7.01
CA GLN A 45 21.36 11.67 8.03
C GLN A 45 21.29 10.89 9.35
N ASN A 46 20.13 10.34 9.68
CA ASN A 46 19.89 9.63 10.94
C ASN A 46 19.30 8.24 10.69
N GLY A 47 20.15 7.20 10.77
CA GLY A 47 19.71 5.81 10.61
C GLY A 47 18.65 5.37 11.62
N LYS A 48 18.63 5.95 12.83
CA LYS A 48 17.63 5.60 13.86
C LYS A 48 16.21 6.01 13.47
N ALA A 49 16.06 7.08 12.69
CA ALA A 49 14.75 7.51 12.20
C ALA A 49 14.16 6.48 11.22
N LEU A 50 15.01 5.83 10.43
CA LEU A 50 14.63 4.75 9.51
C LEU A 50 14.20 3.50 10.29
N ASP A 51 14.95 3.15 11.35
CA ASP A 51 14.59 2.02 12.23
C ASP A 51 13.24 2.26 12.92
N TYR A 52 13.01 3.48 13.44
CA TYR A 52 11.74 3.85 14.06
C TYR A 52 10.57 3.78 13.08
N ALA A 53 10.73 4.32 11.86
CA ALA A 53 9.70 4.26 10.83
C ALA A 53 9.40 2.82 10.40
N THR A 54 10.43 1.97 10.33
CA THR A 54 10.28 0.54 10.02
C THR A 54 9.50 -0.17 11.12
N TYR A 55 9.84 0.07 12.38
CA TYR A 55 9.14 -0.50 13.53
C TYR A 55 7.68 -0.04 13.60
N ALA A 56 7.41 1.24 13.37
CA ALA A 56 6.05 1.78 13.36
C ALA A 56 5.20 1.15 12.24
N LEU A 57 5.74 1.05 11.03
CA LEU A 57 5.05 0.42 9.91
C LEU A 57 4.83 -1.07 10.13
N GLU A 58 5.78 -1.77 10.75
CA GLU A 58 5.64 -3.18 11.11
C GLU A 58 4.50 -3.38 12.11
N ARG A 59 4.39 -2.51 13.12
CA ARG A 59 3.30 -2.54 14.11
C ARG A 59 1.94 -2.24 13.49
N ILE A 60 1.86 -1.32 12.53
CA ILE A 60 0.61 -0.94 11.86
C ILE A 60 0.17 -2.01 10.87
N SER A 61 1.07 -2.47 10.01
CA SER A 61 0.75 -3.40 8.92
C SER A 61 0.81 -4.88 9.33
N GLY A 62 1.44 -5.19 10.47
CA GLY A 62 1.72 -6.58 10.89
C GLY A 62 2.74 -7.30 9.99
N GLN A 63 3.41 -6.57 9.10
CA GLN A 63 4.35 -7.12 8.14
C GLN A 63 5.66 -6.34 8.19
N LYS A 64 6.79 -7.07 8.09
CA LYS A 64 8.11 -6.47 8.01
C LYS A 64 8.25 -5.61 6.73
N PRO A 65 8.46 -4.29 6.84
CA PRO A 65 8.62 -3.42 5.67
C PRO A 65 9.95 -3.66 4.94
N ILE A 66 9.98 -3.33 3.65
CA ILE A 66 11.20 -3.40 2.83
C ILE A 66 11.83 -2.01 2.78
N VAL A 67 13.11 -1.91 3.16
CA VAL A 67 13.88 -0.66 3.04
C VAL A 67 14.30 -0.48 1.58
N THR A 68 13.82 0.59 0.95
CA THR A 68 14.15 0.92 -0.44
C THR A 68 15.36 1.84 -0.51
N LYS A 69 16.33 1.49 -1.37
CA LYS A 69 17.53 2.30 -1.61
C LYS A 69 17.33 3.23 -2.81
N ALA A 70 18.04 4.35 -2.82
CA ALA A 70 18.05 5.25 -3.97
C ALA A 70 18.63 4.54 -5.20
N LYS A 71 18.05 4.79 -6.39
CA LYS A 71 18.54 4.25 -7.67
C LYS A 71 19.55 5.16 -8.35
N LYS A 72 19.51 6.47 -8.06
CA LYS A 72 20.36 7.50 -8.65
C LYS A 72 20.89 8.39 -7.55
N SER A 73 22.17 8.74 -7.63
CA SER A 73 22.76 9.75 -6.75
C SER A 73 22.40 11.14 -7.26
N ILE A 74 21.91 12.00 -6.37
CA ILE A 74 21.53 13.38 -6.67
C ILE A 74 22.09 14.27 -5.55
N ALA A 75 23.06 15.12 -5.90
CA ALA A 75 23.81 15.94 -4.95
C ALA A 75 22.91 16.93 -4.17
N THR A 76 21.90 17.52 -4.84
CA THR A 76 20.96 18.46 -4.22
C THR A 76 20.22 17.86 -3.02
N PHE A 77 19.92 16.56 -3.08
CA PHE A 77 19.23 15.83 -2.01
C PHE A 77 20.18 15.09 -1.08
N LYS A 78 21.50 15.24 -1.27
CA LYS A 78 22.55 14.50 -0.54
C LYS A 78 22.34 12.98 -0.60
N LEU A 79 21.70 12.48 -1.67
CA LEU A 79 21.39 11.06 -1.87
C LEU A 79 22.53 10.35 -2.60
N ARG A 80 22.90 9.18 -2.09
CA ARG A 80 23.90 8.28 -2.69
C ARG A 80 23.27 6.91 -2.94
#